data_AF-A0A832DMM2-F1
#
_entry.id   AF-A0A832DMM2-F1
#
_cell.length_a   1.000
_cell.length_b   1.000
_cell.length_c   1.000
_cell.angle_alpha   90.00
_cell.angle_beta   90.00
_cell.angle_gamma   90.00
#
_symmetry.space_group_name_H-M   'P 1'
#
loop_
_entity.id
_entity.type
_entity.pdbx_description
1 polymer ?
#
loop_
_entity_poly.entity_id
_entity_poly.type
_entity_poly.pdbx_seq_one_letter_code
_entity_poly.pdbx_strand_id
1 'polypeptide(L)'
;MKITDKNKKVLLYLVYTFTAISFCLSVFFFVKMQEENSLLDEFINQTLAQKNLTNLEDTVLTISNAIYNQTNGWVNREEMDWYSRWEATGFFKMSTGVGLKYKCFGVSGHPGDGPCGTMTKIFLRAMWDLGIPARKLQLMEVIPGKGGHTMAEFFNGKKWCVISPSDSSFVWRNINGEIASVKEIQSDTSIFNQVYYKWRKNWQYGFKETWNINWEKIPSPIRSTIRFFIGEEAYRNAETPRLYEEPRKLLFLTFAFIFILSLLILYLIHYRTKTKP
;
A
#
# COMPACT_ATOMS: atom_id res chain seq x y z
N MET A 1 -21.31 -33.66 24.49
CA MET A 1 -22.14 -32.54 24.97
C MET A 1 -23.32 -32.34 24.02
N LYS A 2 -24.58 -32.54 24.44
CA LYS A 2 -25.76 -32.34 23.57
C LYS A 2 -26.06 -30.84 23.47
N ILE A 3 -26.10 -30.28 22.25
CA ILE A 3 -26.53 -28.90 22.02
C ILE A 3 -28.06 -28.84 22.20
N THR A 4 -28.54 -28.06 23.15
CA THR A 4 -29.98 -27.85 23.38
C THR A 4 -30.61 -27.09 22.21
N ASP A 5 -31.92 -27.23 21.99
CA ASP A 5 -32.59 -26.51 20.89
C ASP A 5 -32.56 -24.99 21.07
N LYS A 6 -32.53 -24.51 22.33
CA LYS A 6 -32.26 -23.10 22.64
C LYS A 6 -30.90 -22.67 22.10
N ASN A 7 -29.85 -23.45 22.33
CA ASN A 7 -28.50 -23.14 21.86
C ASN A 7 -28.40 -23.16 20.33
N LYS A 8 -29.16 -24.05 19.65
CA LYS A 8 -29.22 -24.07 18.17
C LYS A 8 -29.86 -22.81 17.61
N LYS A 9 -30.98 -22.35 18.18
CA LYS A 9 -31.64 -21.11 17.76
C LYS A 9 -30.73 -19.90 17.94
N VAL A 10 -30.09 -19.78 19.10
CA VAL A 10 -29.14 -18.69 19.38
C VAL A 10 -27.99 -18.71 18.37
N LEU A 11 -27.37 -19.87 18.13
CA LEU A 11 -26.31 -19.99 17.12
C LEU A 11 -26.80 -19.57 15.73
N LEU A 12 -27.98 -20.00 15.32
CA LEU A 12 -28.54 -19.64 14.02
C LEU A 12 -28.76 -18.12 13.89
N TYR A 13 -29.30 -17.46 14.92
CA TYR A 13 -29.44 -16.01 14.94
C TYR A 13 -28.08 -15.30 14.84
N LEU A 14 -27.06 -15.79 15.56
CA LEU A 14 -25.72 -15.22 15.48
C LEU A 14 -25.14 -15.34 14.06
N VAL A 15 -25.29 -16.50 13.42
CA VAL A 15 -24.78 -16.69 12.05
C VAL A 15 -25.54 -15.81 11.06
N TYR A 16 -26.86 -15.65 11.19
CA TYR A 16 -27.64 -14.72 10.35
C TYR A 16 -27.20 -13.28 10.52
N THR A 17 -27.07 -12.80 11.77
CA THR A 17 -26.61 -11.44 12.05
C THR A 17 -25.21 -11.21 11.48
N PHE A 18 -24.29 -12.16 11.67
CA PHE A 18 -22.94 -12.08 11.13
C PHE A 18 -22.91 -12.09 9.60
N THR A 19 -23.79 -12.87 8.97
CA THR A 19 -23.98 -12.89 7.51
C THR A 19 -24.47 -11.54 6.99
N ALA A 20 -25.47 -10.94 7.66
CA ALA A 20 -25.98 -9.63 7.28
C ALA A 20 -24.93 -8.53 7.44
N ILE A 21 -24.19 -8.52 8.56
CA ILE A 21 -23.11 -7.54 8.81
C ILE A 21 -22.00 -7.68 7.77
N SER A 22 -21.51 -8.90 7.52
CA SER A 22 -20.44 -9.13 6.54
C SER A 22 -20.89 -8.76 5.12
N PHE A 23 -22.15 -9.00 4.75
CA PHE A 23 -22.71 -8.51 3.49
C PHE A 23 -22.67 -6.98 3.40
N CYS A 24 -23.22 -6.29 4.40
CA CYS A 24 -23.24 -4.82 4.44
C CYS A 24 -21.83 -4.22 4.37
N LEU A 25 -20.88 -4.79 5.11
CA LEU A 25 -19.48 -4.36 5.07
C LEU A 25 -18.83 -4.66 3.72
N SER A 26 -19.12 -5.80 3.11
CA SER A 26 -18.63 -6.14 1.76
C SER A 26 -19.09 -5.10 0.74
N VAL A 27 -20.39 -4.77 0.73
CA VAL A 27 -20.95 -3.75 -0.16
C VAL A 27 -20.32 -2.38 0.10
N PHE A 28 -20.19 -2.00 1.37
CA PHE A 28 -19.55 -0.75 1.75
C PHE A 28 -18.11 -0.64 1.24
N PHE A 29 -17.27 -1.66 1.48
CA PHE A 29 -15.88 -1.65 1.03
C PHE A 29 -15.75 -1.81 -0.48
N PHE A 30 -16.69 -2.47 -1.15
CA PHE A 30 -16.75 -2.47 -2.61
C PHE A 30 -16.95 -1.05 -3.15
N VAL A 31 -17.91 -0.29 -2.61
CA VAL A 31 -18.14 1.11 -3.00
C VAL A 31 -16.89 1.96 -2.72
N LYS A 32 -16.24 1.78 -1.56
CA LYS A 32 -15.00 2.50 -1.23
C LYS A 32 -13.82 2.15 -2.12
N MET A 33 -13.71 0.89 -2.56
CA MET A 33 -12.74 0.46 -3.55
C MET A 33 -12.99 1.12 -4.91
N GLN A 34 -14.25 1.22 -5.35
CA GLN A 34 -14.60 1.91 -6.60
C GLN A 34 -14.32 3.42 -6.52
N GLU A 35 -14.60 4.07 -5.39
CA GLU A 35 -14.23 5.48 -5.14
C GLU A 35 -12.72 5.69 -5.30
N GLU A 36 -11.89 4.82 -4.72
CA GLU A 36 -10.42 4.89 -4.84
C GLU A 36 -9.94 4.67 -6.28
N ASN A 37 -10.51 3.69 -7.00
CA ASN A 37 -10.16 3.47 -8.40
C ASN A 37 -10.53 4.69 -9.27
N SER A 38 -11.73 5.23 -9.10
CA SER A 38 -12.18 6.42 -9.85
C SER A 38 -11.28 7.63 -9.60
N LEU A 39 -10.87 7.87 -8.35
CA LEU A 39 -9.97 8.97 -8.00
C LEU A 39 -8.58 8.79 -8.63
N LEU A 40 -8.09 7.54 -8.67
CA LEU A 40 -6.80 7.22 -9.27
C LEU A 40 -6.84 7.37 -10.80
N ASP A 41 -7.90 6.86 -11.44
CA ASP A 41 -8.10 7.01 -12.88
C ASP A 41 -8.22 8.48 -13.28
N GLU A 42 -8.99 9.27 -12.53
CA GLU A 42 -9.10 10.71 -12.73
C GLU A 42 -7.73 11.39 -12.59
N PHE A 43 -6.99 11.08 -11.53
CA PHE A 43 -5.65 11.62 -11.29
C PHE A 43 -4.69 11.29 -12.45
N ILE A 44 -4.64 10.04 -12.91
CA ILE A 44 -3.79 9.61 -14.03
C ILE A 44 -4.20 10.35 -15.30
N ASN A 45 -5.49 10.33 -15.65
CA ASN A 45 -5.99 10.96 -16.87
C ASN A 45 -5.71 12.47 -16.89
N GLN A 46 -5.99 13.18 -15.80
CA GLN A 46 -5.70 14.62 -15.69
C GLN A 46 -4.20 14.91 -15.81
N THR A 47 -3.36 14.08 -15.19
CA THR A 47 -1.91 14.26 -15.19
C THR A 47 -1.30 14.03 -16.57
N LEU A 48 -1.79 13.05 -17.32
CA LEU A 48 -1.24 12.67 -18.62
C LEU A 48 -1.89 13.40 -19.82
N ALA A 49 -3.14 13.84 -19.71
CA ALA A 49 -3.88 14.47 -20.82
C ALA A 49 -3.24 15.77 -21.34
N GLN A 50 -2.39 16.43 -20.55
CA GLN A 50 -1.78 17.71 -20.89
C GLN A 50 -0.32 17.58 -21.34
N LYS A 51 0.18 16.36 -21.59
CA LYS A 51 1.60 16.11 -21.83
C LYS A 51 1.85 15.30 -23.10
N ASN A 52 2.78 15.76 -23.91
CA ASN A 52 3.37 14.97 -24.99
C ASN A 52 4.41 14.03 -24.36
N LEU A 53 3.97 12.87 -23.91
CA LEU A 53 4.84 11.86 -23.30
C LEU A 53 5.54 11.09 -24.40
N THR A 54 6.87 11.18 -24.46
CA THR A 54 7.63 10.58 -25.57
C THR A 54 8.14 9.18 -25.24
N ASN A 55 8.24 8.84 -23.95
CA ASN A 55 8.74 7.56 -23.48
C ASN A 55 8.21 7.23 -22.07
N LEU A 56 8.49 6.00 -21.60
CA LEU A 56 8.05 5.49 -20.30
C LEU A 56 8.61 6.31 -19.12
N GLU A 57 9.86 6.77 -19.19
CA GLU A 57 10.46 7.57 -18.11
C GLU A 57 9.75 8.92 -17.97
N ASP A 58 9.38 9.57 -19.08
CA ASP A 58 8.60 10.81 -19.04
C ASP A 58 7.26 10.61 -18.32
N THR A 59 6.56 9.50 -18.61
CA THR A 59 5.30 9.15 -17.93
C THR A 59 5.52 8.97 -16.44
N VAL A 60 6.52 8.18 -16.05
CA VAL A 60 6.86 7.91 -14.65
C VAL A 60 7.19 9.19 -13.89
N LEU A 61 8.05 10.04 -14.45
CA LEU A 61 8.46 11.30 -13.86
C LEU A 61 7.29 12.28 -13.76
N THR A 62 6.44 12.34 -14.77
CA THR A 62 5.24 13.19 -14.77
C THR A 62 4.29 12.79 -13.65
N ILE A 63 3.99 11.50 -13.52
CA ILE A 63 3.15 10.97 -12.44
C ILE A 63 3.76 11.26 -11.08
N SER A 64 5.06 10.95 -10.89
CA SER A 64 5.75 11.23 -9.62
C SER A 64 5.65 12.70 -9.24
N ASN A 65 5.99 13.61 -10.17
CA ASN A 65 5.91 15.06 -9.94
C ASN A 65 4.50 15.51 -9.57
N ALA A 66 3.47 14.99 -10.26
CA ALA A 66 2.08 15.30 -9.93
C ALA A 66 1.69 14.81 -8.53
N ILE A 67 2.11 13.60 -8.13
CA ILE A 67 1.88 13.08 -6.78
C ILE A 67 2.48 14.00 -5.74
N TYR A 68 3.76 14.36 -5.87
CA TYR A 68 4.41 15.26 -4.92
C TYR A 68 3.69 16.61 -4.86
N ASN A 69 3.47 17.26 -6.00
CA ASN A 69 2.86 18.58 -6.02
C ASN A 69 1.43 18.60 -5.46
N GLN A 70 0.66 17.53 -5.67
CA GLN A 70 -0.72 17.47 -5.21
C GLN A 70 -0.86 16.97 -3.78
N THR A 71 0.02 16.09 -3.30
CA THR A 71 -0.18 15.40 -2.01
C THR A 71 0.82 15.79 -0.94
N ASN A 72 1.79 16.68 -1.23
CA ASN A 72 2.80 17.13 -0.28
C ASN A 72 2.26 18.16 0.74
N GLY A 73 1.23 17.76 1.48
CA GLY A 73 0.60 18.56 2.52
C GLY A 73 -0.08 17.70 3.58
N TRP A 74 -0.49 18.39 4.65
CA TRP A 74 -1.28 17.84 5.74
C TRP A 74 -2.74 18.24 5.56
N VAL A 75 -3.67 17.38 5.98
CA VAL A 75 -5.10 17.72 6.08
C VAL A 75 -5.51 17.81 7.55
N ASN A 76 -6.41 18.73 7.87
CA ASN A 76 -7.00 18.77 9.22
C ASN A 76 -8.01 17.64 9.38
N ARG A 77 -8.06 17.04 10.57
CA ARG A 77 -8.93 15.89 10.84
C ARG A 77 -10.41 16.23 10.61
N GLU A 78 -10.80 17.45 10.94
CA GLU A 78 -12.18 17.96 10.87
C GLU A 78 -12.70 18.05 9.43
N GLU A 79 -11.80 18.25 8.46
CA GLU A 79 -12.12 18.35 7.03
C GLU A 79 -12.44 16.97 6.41
N MET A 80 -12.05 15.89 7.09
CA MET A 80 -12.23 14.54 6.60
C MET A 80 -13.58 13.93 7.01
N ASP A 81 -14.16 13.09 6.16
CA ASP A 81 -15.31 12.27 6.53
C ASP A 81 -14.91 11.18 7.54
N TRP A 82 -15.87 10.63 8.29
CA TRP A 82 -15.60 9.69 9.38
C TRP A 82 -14.79 8.46 8.93
N TYR A 83 -15.03 7.97 7.72
CA TYR A 83 -14.35 6.78 7.19
C TYR A 83 -12.92 7.14 6.79
N SER A 84 -12.74 8.27 6.10
CA SER A 84 -11.42 8.77 5.73
C SER A 84 -10.53 9.05 6.95
N ARG A 85 -11.11 9.55 8.07
CA ARG A 85 -10.39 9.69 9.35
C ARG A 85 -9.91 8.34 9.89
N TRP A 86 -10.80 7.35 9.92
CA TRP A 86 -10.47 6.00 10.40
C TRP A 86 -9.40 5.34 9.54
N GLU A 87 -9.51 5.47 8.21
CA GLU A 87 -8.56 4.92 7.26
C GLU A 87 -7.18 5.58 7.39
N ALA A 88 -7.13 6.92 7.44
CA ALA A 88 -5.87 7.67 7.51
C ALA A 88 -5.08 7.43 8.81
N THR A 89 -5.77 7.26 9.93
CA THR A 89 -5.17 7.05 11.26
C THR A 89 -5.06 5.56 11.64
N GLY A 90 -5.53 4.66 10.78
CA GLY A 90 -5.57 3.23 11.03
C GLY A 90 -4.26 2.50 10.70
N PHE A 91 -4.32 1.16 10.79
CA PHE A 91 -3.18 0.27 10.56
C PHE A 91 -2.52 0.46 9.18
N PHE A 92 -3.31 0.68 8.14
CA PHE A 92 -2.81 0.87 6.77
C PHE A 92 -2.27 2.27 6.49
N LYS A 93 -2.38 3.18 7.48
CA LYS A 93 -2.15 4.62 7.33
C LYS A 93 -2.98 5.19 6.18
N MET A 94 -2.65 6.40 5.72
CA MET A 94 -3.24 7.02 4.54
C MET A 94 -3.24 6.07 3.32
N SER A 95 -4.43 5.78 2.78
CA SER A 95 -4.57 5.03 1.52
C SER A 95 -4.46 5.95 0.30
N THR A 96 -4.38 5.36 -0.89
CA THR A 96 -4.35 6.11 -2.15
C THR A 96 -5.64 6.92 -2.31
N GLY A 97 -6.79 6.29 -2.03
CA GLY A 97 -8.09 6.97 -2.08
C GLY A 97 -8.17 8.21 -1.19
N VAL A 98 -7.69 8.13 0.06
CA VAL A 98 -7.71 9.29 0.97
C VAL A 98 -6.69 10.34 0.56
N GLY A 99 -5.46 9.93 0.21
CA GLY A 99 -4.39 10.85 -0.18
C GLY A 99 -4.74 11.67 -1.42
N LEU A 100 -5.39 11.06 -2.41
CA LEU A 100 -5.87 11.76 -3.61
C LEU A 100 -7.09 12.63 -3.32
N LYS A 101 -8.08 12.12 -2.58
CA LYS A 101 -9.32 12.87 -2.26
C LYS A 101 -9.03 14.17 -1.50
N TYR A 102 -8.11 14.11 -0.54
CA TYR A 102 -7.77 15.23 0.33
C TYR A 102 -6.46 15.93 -0.05
N LYS A 103 -5.80 15.51 -1.14
CA LYS A 103 -4.56 16.12 -1.63
C LYS A 103 -3.50 16.24 -0.53
N CYS A 104 -3.28 15.15 0.20
CA CYS A 104 -2.42 15.14 1.39
C CYS A 104 -1.70 13.80 1.56
N PHE A 105 -0.65 13.78 2.38
CA PHE A 105 0.05 12.55 2.74
C PHE A 105 -0.23 12.07 4.17
N GLY A 106 -0.78 12.96 5.02
CA GLY A 106 -0.96 12.72 6.45
C GLY A 106 -2.00 13.63 7.08
N VAL A 107 -2.44 13.28 8.29
CA VAL A 107 -3.35 14.08 9.12
C VAL A 107 -2.55 14.94 10.08
N SER A 108 -2.85 16.23 10.14
CA SER A 108 -2.15 17.19 11.00
C SER A 108 -2.13 16.71 12.46
N GLY A 109 -0.94 16.69 13.08
CA GLY A 109 -0.74 16.26 14.46
C GLY A 109 -0.79 14.76 14.72
N HIS A 110 -0.99 13.91 13.69
CA HIS A 110 -0.97 12.46 13.86
C HIS A 110 0.47 11.91 13.82
N PRO A 111 0.95 11.23 14.88
CA PRO A 111 2.31 10.72 14.92
C PRO A 111 2.50 9.56 13.93
N GLY A 112 3.66 9.54 13.26
CA GLY A 112 4.03 8.45 12.35
C GLY A 112 3.49 8.61 10.92
N ASP A 113 2.82 9.71 10.62
CA ASP A 113 2.48 10.11 9.26
C ASP A 113 3.70 10.75 8.61
N GLY A 114 4.05 10.27 7.41
CA GLY A 114 5.17 10.78 6.63
C GLY A 114 4.91 10.60 5.15
N PRO A 115 5.46 11.48 4.29
CA PRO A 115 5.11 11.53 2.86
C PRO A 115 5.54 10.27 2.11
N CYS A 116 6.66 9.65 2.51
CA CYS A 116 7.30 8.56 1.79
C CYS A 116 6.41 7.33 1.59
N GLY A 117 5.67 6.92 2.62
CA GLY A 117 4.78 5.76 2.54
C GLY A 117 3.56 6.02 1.65
N THR A 118 2.87 7.14 1.88
CA THR A 118 1.63 7.47 1.17
C THR A 118 1.87 7.75 -0.31
N MET A 119 2.85 8.61 -0.62
CA MET A 119 3.14 8.99 -2.01
C MET A 119 3.67 7.81 -2.83
N THR A 120 4.49 6.95 -2.22
CA THR A 120 4.93 5.70 -2.85
C THR A 120 3.75 4.78 -3.15
N LYS A 121 2.79 4.65 -2.22
CA LYS A 121 1.59 3.82 -2.43
C LYS A 121 0.76 4.32 -3.62
N ILE A 122 0.52 5.63 -3.71
CA ILE A 122 -0.16 6.26 -4.84
C ILE A 122 0.60 6.00 -6.14
N PHE A 123 1.93 6.15 -6.11
CA PHE A 123 2.79 5.90 -7.26
C PHE A 123 2.72 4.45 -7.75
N LEU A 124 2.88 3.46 -6.86
CA LEU A 124 2.83 2.04 -7.22
C LEU A 124 1.49 1.68 -7.85
N ARG A 125 0.39 2.14 -7.25
CA ARG A 125 -0.96 1.99 -7.77
C ARG A 125 -1.09 2.56 -9.19
N ALA A 126 -0.63 3.79 -9.40
CA ALA A 126 -0.69 4.42 -10.71
C ALA A 126 0.13 3.66 -11.77
N MET A 127 1.33 3.19 -11.41
CA MET A 127 2.16 2.40 -12.32
C MET A 127 1.49 1.08 -12.71
N TRP A 128 0.90 0.38 -11.75
CA TRP A 128 0.22 -0.89 -12.03
C TRP A 128 -1.02 -0.74 -12.91
N ASP A 129 -1.78 0.35 -12.75
CA ASP A 129 -2.95 0.63 -13.59
C ASP A 129 -2.55 1.06 -15.01
N LEU A 130 -1.37 1.67 -15.16
CA LEU A 130 -0.72 1.94 -16.46
C LEU A 130 -0.01 0.71 -17.06
N GLY A 131 -0.01 -0.44 -16.38
CA GLY A 131 0.68 -1.65 -16.84
C GLY A 131 2.21 -1.58 -16.74
N ILE A 132 2.76 -0.62 -16.00
CA ILE A 132 4.19 -0.45 -15.77
C ILE A 132 4.59 -1.30 -14.55
N PRO A 133 5.51 -2.27 -14.68
CA PRO A 133 5.99 -3.04 -13.54
C PRO A 133 6.68 -2.11 -12.54
N ALA A 134 6.17 -2.09 -11.31
CA ALA A 134 6.69 -1.28 -10.22
C ALA A 134 6.63 -2.06 -8.90
N ARG A 135 7.57 -1.77 -8.00
CA ARG A 135 7.64 -2.41 -6.68
C ARG A 135 8.15 -1.43 -5.63
N LYS A 136 7.82 -1.73 -4.38
CA LYS A 136 8.25 -0.96 -3.23
C LYS A 136 9.75 -1.12 -3.02
N LEU A 137 10.41 -0.05 -2.60
CA LEU A 137 11.79 -0.04 -2.15
C LEU A 137 11.83 0.52 -0.73
N GLN A 138 12.34 -0.24 0.21
CA GLN A 138 12.53 0.16 1.60
C GLN A 138 14.01 0.36 1.85
N LEU A 139 14.41 1.60 2.14
CA LEU A 139 15.75 1.89 2.64
C LEU A 139 15.78 1.65 4.14
N MET A 140 16.73 0.84 4.58
CA MET A 140 16.97 0.61 6.00
C MET A 140 17.78 1.75 6.60
N GLU A 141 17.64 1.93 7.90
CA GLU A 141 18.40 2.94 8.62
C GLU A 141 19.87 2.55 8.71
N VAL A 142 20.73 3.57 8.65
CA VAL A 142 22.14 3.46 9.02
C VAL A 142 22.28 3.42 10.55
N ILE A 143 21.31 4.00 11.29
CA ILE A 143 21.27 4.03 12.75
C ILE A 143 19.97 3.35 13.23
N PRO A 144 20.02 2.30 14.07
CA PRO A 144 18.83 1.59 14.51
C PRO A 144 17.85 2.47 15.30
N GLY A 145 16.55 2.42 14.97
CA GLY A 145 15.46 2.77 15.89
C GLY A 145 14.44 3.83 15.45
N LYS A 146 14.50 4.35 14.23
CA LYS A 146 13.54 5.36 13.72
C LYS A 146 12.74 4.91 12.48
N GLY A 147 12.82 3.62 12.12
CA GLY A 147 12.03 3.01 11.04
C GLY A 147 12.66 3.26 9.67
N GLY A 148 12.20 2.64 8.59
CA GLY A 148 12.84 2.83 7.26
C GLY A 148 12.18 3.90 6.39
N HIS A 149 12.88 4.32 5.34
CA HIS A 149 12.33 5.21 4.29
C HIS A 149 11.74 4.40 3.14
N THR A 150 10.58 4.81 2.65
CA THR A 150 9.86 4.11 1.59
C THR A 150 9.95 4.87 0.28
N MET A 151 10.34 4.16 -0.78
CA MET A 151 10.50 4.63 -2.15
C MET A 151 9.91 3.59 -3.12
N ALA A 152 10.06 3.80 -4.42
CA ALA A 152 9.69 2.83 -5.44
C ALA A 152 10.84 2.51 -6.39
N GLU A 153 10.74 1.34 -7.02
CA GLU A 153 11.41 1.01 -8.26
C GLU A 153 10.37 0.78 -9.36
N PHE A 154 10.70 1.13 -10.59
CA PHE A 154 9.93 0.78 -11.79
C PHE A 154 10.84 0.13 -12.82
N PHE A 155 10.30 -0.77 -13.64
CA PHE A 155 11.07 -1.43 -14.69
C PHE A 155 10.95 -0.67 -16.01
N ASN A 156 12.07 -0.17 -16.53
CA ASN A 156 12.09 0.59 -17.79
C ASN A 156 12.27 -0.28 -19.05
N GLY A 157 12.10 -1.60 -18.93
CA GLY A 157 12.36 -2.57 -20.00
C GLY A 157 13.75 -3.19 -19.97
N LYS A 158 14.70 -2.59 -19.24
CA LYS A 158 16.08 -3.08 -19.11
C LYS A 158 16.49 -3.35 -17.67
N LYS A 159 16.16 -2.43 -16.75
CA LYS A 159 16.54 -2.51 -15.34
C LYS A 159 15.46 -1.91 -14.44
N TRP A 160 15.56 -2.23 -13.15
CA TRP A 160 14.80 -1.56 -12.11
C TRP A 160 15.43 -0.20 -11.81
N CYS A 161 14.65 0.86 -11.94
CA CYS A 161 15.06 2.25 -11.80
C CYS A 161 14.45 2.85 -10.53
N VAL A 162 15.27 3.53 -9.74
CA VAL A 162 14.88 4.09 -8.44
C VAL A 162 14.20 5.44 -8.61
N ILE A 163 13.08 5.63 -7.90
CA ILE A 163 12.35 6.89 -7.84
C ILE A 163 11.83 7.18 -6.43
N SER A 164 11.84 8.45 -6.04
CA SER A 164 11.24 8.90 -4.79
C SER A 164 10.12 9.90 -5.04
N PRO A 165 8.85 9.46 -5.04
CA PRO A 165 7.71 10.36 -5.15
C PRO A 165 7.60 11.37 -4.01
N SER A 166 8.25 11.13 -2.86
CA SER A 166 8.20 12.02 -1.69
C SER A 166 9.37 12.99 -1.58
N ASP A 167 10.52 12.70 -2.18
CA ASP A 167 11.72 13.52 -2.01
C ASP A 167 11.82 14.55 -3.15
N SER A 168 10.79 15.38 -3.29
CA SER A 168 10.64 16.30 -4.44
C SER A 168 10.61 15.58 -5.79
N SER A 169 10.05 14.37 -5.82
CA SER A 169 9.93 13.55 -7.04
C SER A 169 11.26 13.29 -7.74
N PHE A 170 12.31 13.13 -6.95
CA PHE A 170 13.66 12.99 -7.44
C PHE A 170 13.95 11.59 -8.00
N VAL A 171 14.82 11.53 -9.01
CA VAL A 171 15.43 10.32 -9.54
C VAL A 171 16.95 10.43 -9.51
N TRP A 172 17.61 9.37 -9.07
CA TRP A 172 19.07 9.27 -9.12
C TRP A 172 19.49 8.96 -10.54
N ARG A 173 20.47 9.67 -11.09
CA ARG A 173 20.95 9.42 -12.46
C ARG A 173 22.39 8.92 -12.46
N ASN A 174 22.71 7.97 -13.32
CA ASN A 174 24.09 7.50 -13.53
C ASN A 174 24.88 8.50 -14.39
N ILE A 175 26.16 8.19 -14.65
CA ILE A 175 27.05 9.03 -15.49
C ILE A 175 26.55 9.24 -16.92
N ASN A 176 25.68 8.35 -17.43
CA ASN A 176 25.09 8.44 -18.76
C ASN A 176 23.78 9.25 -18.75
N GLY A 177 23.36 9.79 -17.60
CA GLY A 177 22.12 10.51 -17.44
C GLY A 177 20.87 9.63 -17.33
N GLU A 178 21.01 8.30 -17.31
CA GLU A 178 19.88 7.37 -17.14
C GLU A 178 19.48 7.26 -15.66
N ILE A 179 18.22 6.93 -15.38
CA ILE A 179 17.80 6.67 -13.99
C ILE A 179 18.52 5.41 -13.47
N ALA A 180 19.19 5.56 -12.33
CA ALA A 180 20.01 4.55 -11.70
C ALA A 180 19.17 3.49 -10.99
N SER A 181 19.66 2.26 -11.02
CA SER A 181 19.21 1.13 -10.22
C SER A 181 19.81 1.17 -8.81
N VAL A 182 19.22 0.41 -7.87
CA VAL A 182 19.79 0.22 -6.53
C VAL A 182 21.25 -0.24 -6.60
N LYS A 183 21.56 -1.19 -7.49
CA LYS A 183 22.91 -1.73 -7.66
C LYS A 183 23.91 -0.66 -8.11
N GLU A 184 23.52 0.19 -9.06
CA GLU A 184 24.37 1.31 -9.51
C GLU A 184 24.64 2.29 -8.37
N ILE A 185 23.59 2.67 -7.61
CA ILE A 185 23.71 3.58 -6.46
C ILE A 185 24.62 2.99 -5.36
N GLN A 186 24.52 1.68 -5.11
CA GLN A 186 25.39 0.98 -4.15
C GLN A 186 26.86 0.97 -4.60
N SER A 187 27.11 0.82 -5.90
CA SER A 187 28.46 0.76 -6.46
C SER A 187 29.13 2.13 -6.61
N ASP A 188 28.34 3.19 -6.75
CA ASP A 188 28.83 4.55 -6.97
C ASP A 188 28.15 5.54 -6.01
N THR A 189 28.88 5.87 -4.95
CA THR A 189 28.42 6.84 -3.93
C THR A 189 28.19 8.24 -4.49
N SER A 190 28.79 8.61 -5.63
CA SER A 190 28.56 9.91 -6.26
C SER A 190 27.11 10.05 -6.73
N ILE A 191 26.49 8.94 -7.18
CA ILE A 191 25.09 8.90 -7.57
C ILE A 191 24.22 9.21 -6.35
N PHE A 192 24.42 8.49 -5.25
CA PHE A 192 23.66 8.72 -4.01
C PHE A 192 23.75 10.18 -3.52
N ASN A 193 24.95 10.78 -3.65
CA ASN A 193 25.23 12.13 -3.19
C ASN A 193 24.46 13.22 -3.95
N GLN A 194 23.89 12.95 -5.13
CA GLN A 194 23.10 13.93 -5.91
C GLN A 194 21.93 14.52 -5.12
N VAL A 195 21.26 13.70 -4.31
CA VAL A 195 20.17 14.13 -3.41
C VAL A 195 20.70 14.44 -2.01
N TYR A 196 21.59 13.57 -1.55
CA TYR A 196 21.99 13.50 -0.15
C TYR A 196 22.79 14.72 0.31
N TYR A 197 23.54 15.37 -0.59
CA TYR A 197 24.37 16.53 -0.22
C TYR A 197 23.55 17.69 0.34
N LYS A 198 22.27 17.83 -0.06
CA LYS A 198 21.34 18.87 0.42
C LYS A 198 20.83 18.60 1.85
N TRP A 199 20.79 17.34 2.28
CA TRP A 199 20.18 16.89 3.55
C TRP A 199 21.19 16.26 4.53
N ARG A 200 22.48 16.40 4.22
CA ARG A 200 23.63 15.61 4.71
C ARG A 200 23.76 15.44 6.23
N LYS A 201 23.26 16.38 7.04
CA LYS A 201 23.39 16.31 8.51
C LYS A 201 22.35 15.41 9.19
N ASN A 202 21.21 15.16 8.56
CA ASN A 202 20.07 14.50 9.21
C ASN A 202 19.51 13.30 8.44
N TRP A 203 20.09 12.92 7.30
CA TRP A 203 19.61 11.78 6.54
C TRP A 203 20.16 10.47 7.12
N GLN A 204 19.27 9.57 7.50
CA GLN A 204 19.61 8.37 8.27
C GLN A 204 19.40 7.07 7.50
N TYR A 205 19.09 7.15 6.21
CA TYR A 205 18.79 6.01 5.35
C TYR A 205 19.87 5.81 4.29
N GLY A 206 20.14 4.57 3.91
CA GLY A 206 21.14 4.28 2.89
C GLY A 206 20.70 3.15 1.97
N PHE A 207 21.36 3.05 0.82
CA PHE A 207 21.14 1.98 -0.15
C PHE A 207 21.94 0.71 0.16
N LYS A 208 22.74 0.67 1.25
CA LYS A 208 23.56 -0.50 1.59
C LYS A 208 22.71 -1.75 1.78
N GLU A 209 21.58 -1.61 2.46
CA GLU A 209 20.60 -2.68 2.65
C GLU A 209 19.21 -2.16 2.28
N THR A 210 18.60 -2.83 1.30
CA THR A 210 17.30 -2.45 0.75
C THR A 210 16.40 -3.65 0.65
N TRP A 211 15.14 -3.51 1.06
CA TRP A 211 14.14 -4.57 0.98
C TRP A 211 12.96 -4.13 0.12
N ASN A 212 12.27 -5.07 -0.52
CA ASN A 212 11.05 -4.75 -1.29
C ASN A 212 9.77 -4.91 -0.46
N ILE A 213 9.94 -5.15 0.84
CA ILE A 213 8.87 -5.27 1.83
C ILE A 213 9.29 -4.70 3.17
N ASN A 214 8.38 -3.98 3.81
CA ASN A 214 8.58 -3.47 5.16
C ASN A 214 8.14 -4.53 6.17
N TRP A 215 9.02 -5.50 6.41
CA TRP A 215 8.79 -6.57 7.37
C TRP A 215 8.55 -6.07 8.81
N GLU A 216 9.03 -4.88 9.18
CA GLU A 216 8.81 -4.31 10.53
C GLU A 216 7.35 -3.95 10.81
N LYS A 217 6.52 -3.81 9.77
CA LYS A 217 5.07 -3.64 9.94
C LYS A 217 4.33 -4.94 10.25
N ILE A 218 4.99 -6.09 10.07
CA ILE A 218 4.39 -7.39 10.33
C ILE A 218 4.77 -7.82 11.75
N PRO A 219 3.81 -8.18 12.61
CA PRO A 219 4.10 -8.66 13.96
C PRO A 219 5.15 -9.76 13.98
N SER A 220 6.11 -9.66 14.91
CA SER A 220 7.28 -10.54 14.98
C SER A 220 6.95 -12.05 14.91
N PRO A 221 5.90 -12.58 15.57
CA PRO A 221 5.55 -14.00 15.45
C PRO A 221 5.14 -14.40 14.04
N ILE A 222 4.36 -13.56 13.36
CA ILE A 222 3.92 -13.80 11.97
C ILE A 222 5.11 -13.74 11.04
N ARG A 223 5.94 -12.69 11.18
CA ARG A 223 7.17 -12.50 10.41
C ARG A 223 8.13 -13.69 10.54
N SER A 224 8.37 -14.16 11.77
CA SER A 224 9.24 -15.31 12.05
C SER A 224 8.69 -16.61 11.45
N THR A 225 7.37 -16.80 11.52
CA THR A 225 6.69 -17.94 10.92
C THR A 225 6.82 -17.93 9.39
N ILE A 226 6.57 -16.79 8.75
CA ILE A 226 6.75 -16.63 7.30
C ILE A 226 8.20 -16.94 6.92
N ARG A 227 9.17 -16.32 7.60
CA ARG A 227 10.60 -16.55 7.39
C ARG A 227 10.98 -18.01 7.51
N PHE A 228 10.42 -18.73 8.48
CA PHE A 228 10.64 -20.17 8.66
C PHE A 228 10.12 -20.99 7.48
N PHE A 229 8.92 -20.70 6.97
CA PHE A 229 8.31 -21.48 5.89
C PHE A 229 8.88 -21.20 4.51
N ILE A 230 9.21 -19.94 4.19
CA ILE A 230 9.70 -19.58 2.85
C ILE A 230 11.23 -19.61 2.74
N GLY A 231 11.94 -19.66 3.88
CA GLY A 231 13.39 -19.61 3.95
C GLY A 231 13.97 -18.19 3.86
N GLU A 232 15.23 -18.04 4.26
CA GLU A 232 15.91 -16.73 4.37
C GLU A 232 16.01 -15.97 3.06
N GLU A 233 16.34 -16.67 1.97
CA GLU A 233 16.55 -16.07 0.66
C GLU A 233 15.24 -15.51 0.09
N ALA A 234 14.18 -16.32 0.06
CA ALA A 234 12.86 -15.86 -0.40
C ALA A 234 12.31 -14.75 0.51
N TYR A 235 12.59 -14.82 1.82
CA TYR A 235 12.19 -13.78 2.77
C TYR A 235 12.88 -12.43 2.49
N ARG A 236 14.18 -12.43 2.18
CA ARG A 236 14.93 -11.21 1.83
C ARG A 236 14.52 -10.63 0.48
N ASN A 237 14.18 -11.50 -0.48
CA ASN A 237 13.81 -11.11 -1.84
C ASN A 237 12.30 -10.90 -2.03
N ALA A 238 11.49 -11.10 -0.98
CA ALA A 238 10.05 -10.93 -1.05
C ALA A 238 9.69 -9.49 -1.39
N GLU A 239 8.71 -9.35 -2.29
CA GLU A 239 8.12 -8.07 -2.63
C GLU A 239 6.83 -7.86 -1.83
N THR A 240 6.51 -6.61 -1.56
CA THR A 240 5.24 -6.26 -0.92
C THR A 240 4.10 -6.72 -1.82
N PRO A 241 3.18 -7.59 -1.36
CA PRO A 241 2.03 -8.00 -2.17
C PRO A 241 1.21 -6.78 -2.59
N ARG A 242 0.83 -6.69 -3.88
CA ARG A 242 0.01 -5.57 -4.40
C ARG A 242 -1.20 -5.27 -3.52
N LEU A 243 -1.87 -6.31 -3.03
CA LEU A 243 -3.05 -6.18 -2.17
C LEU A 243 -2.78 -5.44 -0.84
N TYR A 244 -1.54 -5.45 -0.34
CA TYR A 244 -1.15 -4.70 0.86
C TYR A 244 -1.14 -3.19 0.63
N GLU A 245 -0.89 -2.76 -0.61
CA GLU A 245 -0.97 -1.36 -1.04
C GLU A 245 -2.39 -0.96 -1.51
N GLU A 246 -3.35 -1.90 -1.47
CA GLU A 246 -4.75 -1.75 -1.85
C GLU A 246 -5.69 -2.02 -0.65
N PRO A 247 -5.59 -1.27 0.47
CA PRO A 247 -6.27 -1.63 1.72
C PRO A 247 -7.80 -1.74 1.58
N ARG A 248 -8.43 -0.89 0.76
CA ARG A 248 -9.88 -0.96 0.52
C ARG A 248 -10.29 -2.25 -0.18
N LYS A 249 -9.51 -2.68 -1.18
CA LYS A 249 -9.72 -3.96 -1.88
C LYS A 249 -9.46 -5.15 -0.96
N LEU A 250 -8.42 -5.09 -0.12
CA LEU A 250 -8.16 -6.12 0.90
C LEU A 250 -9.34 -6.26 1.85
N LEU A 251 -9.88 -5.15 2.36
CA LEU A 251 -11.05 -5.15 3.24
C LEU A 251 -12.28 -5.71 2.51
N PHE A 252 -12.55 -5.28 1.28
CA PHE A 252 -13.63 -5.83 0.45
C PHE A 252 -13.51 -7.36 0.31
N LEU A 253 -12.36 -7.87 -0.14
CA LEU A 253 -12.15 -9.30 -0.32
C LEU A 253 -12.30 -10.08 0.99
N THR A 254 -11.82 -9.51 2.09
CA THR A 254 -11.94 -10.12 3.42
C THR A 254 -13.41 -10.27 3.83
N PHE A 255 -14.20 -9.19 3.77
CA PHE A 255 -15.60 -9.26 4.15
C PHE A 255 -16.43 -10.09 3.18
N ALA A 256 -16.11 -10.07 1.88
CA ALA A 256 -16.77 -10.91 0.88
C ALA A 256 -16.52 -12.40 1.14
N PHE A 257 -15.28 -12.77 1.49
CA PHE A 257 -14.94 -14.13 1.87
C PHE A 257 -15.68 -14.57 3.15
N ILE A 258 -15.71 -13.71 4.17
CA ILE A 258 -16.44 -13.97 5.42
C ILE A 258 -17.94 -14.18 5.14
N PHE A 259 -18.53 -13.38 4.26
CA PHE A 259 -19.93 -13.51 3.86
C PHE A 259 -20.20 -14.84 3.13
N ILE A 260 -19.35 -15.24 2.18
CA ILE A 260 -19.48 -16.53 1.49
C ILE A 260 -19.36 -17.69 2.48
N LEU A 261 -18.40 -17.62 3.41
CA LEU A 261 -18.21 -18.63 4.44
C LEU A 261 -19.43 -18.72 5.36
N SER A 262 -20.04 -17.60 5.73
CA SER A 262 -21.22 -17.60 6.59
C SER A 262 -22.45 -18.17 5.88
N LEU A 263 -22.62 -17.91 4.58
CA LEU A 263 -23.64 -18.57 3.76
C LEU A 263 -23.42 -20.08 3.68
N LEU A 264 -22.18 -20.54 3.53
CA LEU A 264 -21.86 -21.97 3.55
C LEU A 264 -22.22 -22.61 4.90
N ILE A 265 -21.92 -21.94 6.01
CA ILE A 265 -22.29 -22.41 7.35
C ILE A 265 -23.83 -22.50 7.50
N LEU A 266 -24.57 -21.48 7.06
CA LEU A 266 -26.04 -21.50 7.07
C LEU A 266 -26.60 -22.65 6.23
N TYR A 267 -26.05 -22.85 5.03
CA TYR A 267 -26.41 -23.96 4.16
C TYR A 267 -26.17 -25.32 4.84
N LEU A 268 -25.01 -25.52 5.47
CA LEU A 268 -24.67 -26.76 6.17
C LEU A 268 -25.56 -26.99 7.40
N ILE A 269 -25.92 -25.95 8.15
CA ILE A 269 -26.86 -26.05 9.27
C ILE A 269 -28.22 -26.51 8.75
N HIS A 270 -28.74 -25.88 7.68
CA HIS A 270 -30.05 -26.20 7.11
C HIS A 270 -30.10 -27.58 6.45
N TYR A 271 -29.02 -27.98 5.77
CA TYR A 271 -28.91 -29.31 5.20
C TYR A 271 -28.97 -30.38 6.30
N ARG A 272 -28.19 -30.20 7.38
CA ARG A 272 -28.16 -31.15 8.51
C ARG A 272 -29.46 -31.21 9.31
N THR A 273 -30.27 -30.14 9.34
CA THR A 273 -31.58 -30.18 9.99
C THR A 273 -32.63 -30.91 9.16
N LYS A 274 -32.51 -30.90 7.83
CA LYS A 274 -33.42 -31.62 6.93
C LYS A 274 -33.12 -33.11 6.80
N THR A 275 -31.87 -33.53 6.90
CA THR A 275 -31.45 -34.93 6.67
C THR A 275 -31.44 -35.80 7.94
N LYS A 276 -31.86 -35.28 9.09
CA LYS A 276 -32.05 -36.09 10.30
C LYS A 276 -33.48 -36.64 10.31
N PRO A 277 -33.69 -37.95 10.08
CA PRO A 277 -34.98 -38.59 10.29
C PRO A 277 -35.38 -38.55 11.78
#